data_AF-A0A426YUR1-F1
#
_entry.id   AF-A0A426YUR1-F1
#
_cell.length_a   1.000
_cell.length_b   1.000
_cell.length_c   1.000
_cell.angle_alpha   90.00
_cell.angle_beta   90.00
_cell.angle_gamma   90.00
#
_symmetry.space_group_name_H-M   'P 1'
#
loop_
_entity.id
_entity.type
_entity.pdbx_description
1 polymer ?
#
loop_
_entity_poly.entity_id
_entity_poly.type
_entity_poly.pdbx_seq_one_letter_code
_entity_poly.pdbx_strand_id
1 'polypeptide(L)'
;CVNVSQQGLDPRSTATLFSDAVCIGEKVIDGEECFILKLESNPDTLRARSAATFDIIHHTIWGYFSQRTGLLVQLADTHLLRMKAGRRGESIFWETSMESVIRDYRYVNGVKIAHAGRTMVTLFRYGEGSVNHKRKMEETWTIEEVDFNLWGLSTECFLPPADLKEEEGGD
;
A
#
# COMPACT_ATOMS: atom_id res chain seq x y z
N CYS A 1 -9.53 -12.50 0.58
CA CYS A 1 -9.28 -11.38 -0.34
C CYS A 1 -9.54 -10.08 0.41
N VAL A 2 -8.59 -9.15 0.44
CA VAL A 2 -8.87 -7.82 1.01
C VAL A 2 -9.97 -7.21 0.14
N ASN A 3 -11.13 -6.93 0.73
CA ASN A 3 -12.15 -6.09 0.11
C ASN A 3 -11.55 -4.70 -0.06
N VAL A 4 -10.85 -4.48 -1.17
CA VAL A 4 -10.47 -3.14 -1.63
C VAL A 4 -11.70 -2.58 -2.36
N SER A 5 -12.77 -2.32 -1.61
CA SER A 5 -14.03 -1.78 -2.16
C SER A 5 -14.11 -0.26 -2.08
N GLN A 6 -13.00 0.44 -1.84
CA GLN A 6 -12.88 1.88 -2.08
C GLN A 6 -11.56 2.13 -2.80
N GLN A 7 -11.64 2.33 -4.12
CA GLN A 7 -10.52 2.86 -4.87
C GLN A 7 -10.25 4.29 -4.40
N GLY A 8 -9.07 4.49 -3.81
CA GLY A 8 -8.23 5.68 -3.98
C GLY A 8 -8.67 6.99 -3.31
N LEU A 9 -7.88 7.42 -2.33
CA LEU A 9 -7.75 8.81 -1.85
C LEU A 9 -8.96 9.45 -1.17
N ASP A 10 -10.01 8.70 -0.84
CA ASP A 10 -11.00 9.16 0.13
C ASP A 10 -10.32 9.38 1.50
N PRO A 11 -10.41 10.58 2.09
CA PRO A 11 -9.83 10.86 3.41
C PRO A 11 -10.34 9.94 4.50
N ARG A 12 -11.58 9.44 4.41
CA ARG A 12 -12.14 8.52 5.39
C ARG A 12 -11.50 7.14 5.32
N SER A 13 -11.28 6.63 4.11
CA SER A 13 -10.54 5.39 3.88
C SER A 13 -9.11 5.49 4.40
N THR A 14 -8.45 6.63 4.15
CA THR A 14 -7.10 6.92 4.66
C THR A 14 -7.09 6.96 6.19
N ALA A 15 -8.03 7.67 6.81
CA ALA A 15 -8.15 7.71 8.27
C ALA A 15 -8.44 6.32 8.87
N THR A 16 -9.24 5.52 8.19
CA THR A 16 -9.56 4.14 8.61
C THR A 16 -8.33 3.25 8.53
N LEU A 17 -7.52 3.37 7.47
CA LEU A 17 -6.26 2.63 7.33
C LEU A 17 -5.30 2.88 8.51
N PHE A 18 -5.24 4.11 9.00
CA PHE A 18 -4.35 4.50 10.10
C PHE A 18 -5.03 4.51 11.48
N SER A 19 -6.22 3.94 11.62
CA SER A 19 -6.98 3.94 12.89
C SER A 19 -6.23 3.25 14.04
N ASP A 20 -5.54 2.15 13.75
CA ASP A 20 -4.72 1.40 14.70
C ASP A 20 -3.22 1.74 14.61
N ALA A 21 -2.86 2.84 13.95
CA ALA A 21 -1.47 3.22 13.77
C ALA A 21 -0.89 3.87 15.02
N VAL A 22 0.43 3.72 15.20
CA VAL A 22 1.18 4.33 16.29
C VAL A 22 1.81 5.62 15.79
N CYS A 23 1.62 6.72 16.52
CA CYS A 23 2.38 7.95 16.30
C CYS A 23 3.80 7.76 16.84
N ILE A 24 4.79 7.93 15.96
CA ILE A 24 6.20 7.61 16.27
C ILE A 24 7.10 8.85 16.27
N GLY A 25 6.56 10.03 15.95
CA GLY A 25 7.28 11.29 15.97
C GLY A 25 6.88 12.24 14.86
N GLU A 26 7.76 13.20 14.59
CA GLU A 26 7.54 14.31 13.68
C GLU A 26 8.75 14.47 12.74
N LYS A 27 8.49 14.97 11.53
CA LYS A 27 9.52 15.20 10.51
C LYS A 27 9.07 16.27 9.52
N VAL A 28 10.02 17.08 9.04
CA VAL A 28 9.76 18.00 7.93
C VAL A 28 9.93 17.27 6.60
N ILE A 29 8.92 17.32 5.74
CA ILE A 29 8.91 16.72 4.40
C ILE A 29 8.55 17.79 3.38
N ASP A 30 9.42 18.01 2.39
CA ASP A 30 9.25 19.04 1.36
C ASP A 30 8.88 20.43 1.92
N GLY A 31 9.39 20.76 3.11
CA GLY A 31 9.13 22.03 3.81
C GLY A 31 7.85 22.06 4.66
N GLU A 32 7.07 20.99 4.71
CA GLU A 32 5.87 20.86 5.54
C GLU A 32 6.18 20.08 6.84
N GLU A 33 5.80 20.64 7.99
CA GLU A 33 5.89 19.95 9.27
C GLU A 33 4.85 18.83 9.32
N CYS A 34 5.32 17.59 9.46
CA CYS A 34 4.47 16.40 9.47
C CYS A 34 4.59 15.61 10.78
N PHE A 35 3.50 15.02 11.24
CA PHE A 35 3.54 13.91 12.20
C PHE A 35 3.52 12.58 11.45
N ILE A 36 4.12 11.55 12.05
CA ILE A 36 4.35 10.26 11.41
C ILE A 36 3.53 9.18 12.11
N LEU A 37 2.68 8.51 11.33
CA LEU A 37 1.95 7.32 11.77
C LEU A 37 2.57 6.08 11.15
N LYS A 38 2.84 5.06 11.97
CA LYS A 38 3.33 3.75 11.55
C LYS A 38 2.27 2.69 11.83
N LEU A 39 1.94 1.91 10.81
CA LEU A 39 1.10 0.73 10.92
C LEU A 39 1.94 -0.51 10.59
N GLU A 40 1.91 -1.51 11.46
CA GLU A 40 2.59 -2.78 11.24
C GLU A 40 1.55 -3.89 11.26
N SER A 41 1.53 -4.73 10.22
CA SER A 41 0.58 -5.83 10.12
C SER A 41 0.84 -6.88 11.19
N ASN A 42 -0.22 -7.31 11.88
CA ASN A 42 -0.11 -8.34 12.91
C ASN A 42 0.26 -9.71 12.30
N PRO A 43 0.93 -10.60 13.07
CA PRO A 43 1.39 -11.89 12.58
C PRO A 43 0.28 -12.81 12.04
N ASP A 44 -0.94 -12.74 12.59
CA ASP A 44 -2.07 -13.56 12.14
C ASP A 44 -2.50 -13.19 10.73
N THR A 45 -2.55 -11.89 10.44
CA THR A 45 -2.88 -11.33 9.13
C THR A 45 -1.80 -11.67 8.11
N LEU A 46 -0.53 -11.61 8.51
CA LEU A 46 0.59 -12.00 7.66
C LEU A 46 0.55 -13.50 7.33
N ARG A 47 0.27 -14.36 8.32
CA ARG A 47 0.12 -15.80 8.12
C ARG A 47 -1.04 -16.14 7.21
N ALA A 48 -2.21 -15.53 7.42
CA ALA A 48 -3.40 -15.76 6.60
C ALA A 48 -3.22 -15.37 5.12
N ARG A 49 -2.29 -14.45 4.83
CA ARG A 49 -1.94 -13.99 3.48
C ARG A 49 -0.72 -14.69 2.89
N SER A 50 -0.03 -15.53 3.66
CA SER A 50 1.10 -16.32 3.20
C SER A 50 0.60 -17.52 2.38
N ALA A 51 1.46 -18.05 1.50
CA ALA A 51 1.10 -19.16 0.61
C ALA A 51 2.03 -20.37 0.83
N ALA A 52 1.78 -21.47 0.12
CA ALA A 52 2.66 -22.64 0.14
C ALA A 52 4.09 -22.32 -0.36
N THR A 53 4.23 -21.30 -1.21
CA THR A 53 5.49 -20.92 -1.86
C THR A 53 6.25 -19.77 -1.18
N PHE A 54 5.62 -19.02 -0.25
CA PHE A 54 6.26 -17.92 0.47
C PHE A 54 5.61 -17.63 1.84
N ASP A 55 6.37 -17.00 2.73
CA ASP A 55 5.89 -16.35 3.95
C ASP A 55 5.94 -14.83 3.79
N ILE A 56 4.91 -14.12 4.25
CA ILE A 56 4.99 -12.67 4.47
C ILE A 56 5.60 -12.46 5.85
N ILE A 57 6.81 -11.91 5.90
CA ILE A 57 7.55 -11.68 7.15
C ILE A 57 7.12 -10.37 7.79
N HIS A 58 6.96 -9.34 6.98
CA HIS A 58 6.70 -7.99 7.47
C HIS A 58 5.92 -7.19 6.44
N HIS A 59 4.94 -6.44 6.92
CA HIS A 59 4.24 -5.42 6.14
C HIS A 59 4.09 -4.20 7.03
N THR A 60 4.76 -3.11 6.66
CA THR A 60 4.66 -1.85 7.38
C THR A 60 4.31 -0.71 6.44
N ILE A 61 3.35 0.10 6.87
CA ILE A 61 2.90 1.30 6.19
C ILE A 61 3.25 2.51 7.07
N TRP A 62 3.73 3.57 6.44
CA TRP A 62 4.05 4.85 7.06
C TRP A 62 3.25 5.95 6.39
N GLY A 63 2.52 6.72 7.19
CA GLY A 63 1.79 7.90 6.75
C GLY A 63 2.41 9.15 7.34
N TYR A 64 2.70 10.12 6.49
CA TYR A 64 3.23 11.41 6.90
C TYR A 64 2.17 12.47 6.67
N PHE A 65 1.64 13.03 7.76
CA PHE A 65 0.50 13.93 7.72
C PHE A 65 0.91 15.33 8.14
N SER A 66 0.54 16.34 7.35
CA SER A 66 0.76 17.75 7.67
C SER A 66 0.14 18.07 9.04
N GLN A 67 0.93 18.61 9.97
CA GLN A 67 0.43 19.04 11.28
C GLN A 67 -0.58 20.18 11.14
N ARG A 68 -0.37 21.05 10.14
CA ARG A 68 -1.21 22.21 9.89
C ARG A 68 -2.56 21.87 9.27
N THR A 69 -2.62 20.86 8.40
CA THR A 69 -3.83 20.58 7.60
C THR A 69 -4.43 19.19 7.85
N GLY A 70 -3.70 18.29 8.48
CA GLY A 70 -4.09 16.89 8.66
C GLY A 70 -4.04 16.05 7.36
N LEU A 71 -3.60 16.64 6.23
CA LEU A 71 -3.56 15.94 4.94
C LEU A 71 -2.32 15.07 4.82
N LEU A 72 -2.47 13.92 4.14
CA LEU A 72 -1.37 13.01 3.83
C LEU A 72 -0.44 13.66 2.79
N VAL A 73 0.82 13.85 3.17
CA VAL A 73 1.88 14.42 2.32
C VAL A 73 2.67 13.32 1.63
N GLN A 74 2.98 12.25 2.37
CA GLN A 74 3.70 11.10 1.84
C GLN A 74 3.13 9.80 2.45
N LEU A 75 3.08 8.76 1.63
CA LEU A 75 2.77 7.39 2.02
C LEU A 75 3.97 6.51 1.67
N ALA A 76 4.39 5.65 2.59
CA ALA A 76 5.36 4.60 2.29
C ALA A 76 4.81 3.24 2.70
N ASP A 77 5.06 2.22 1.90
CA ASP A 77 4.71 0.83 2.19
C ASP A 77 5.95 -0.05 1.96
N THR A 78 6.15 -1.04 2.81
CA THR A 78 7.19 -2.06 2.65
C THR A 78 6.61 -3.45 2.93
N HIS A 79 6.76 -4.32 1.95
CA HIS A 79 6.39 -5.74 1.97
C HIS A 79 7.62 -6.61 1.88
N LEU A 80 7.90 -7.38 2.92
CA LEU A 80 8.99 -8.36 2.93
C LEU A 80 8.42 -9.78 2.89
N LEU A 81 8.80 -10.51 1.85
CA LEU A 81 8.47 -11.90 1.62
C LEU A 81 9.73 -12.77 1.73
N ARG A 82 9.56 -13.99 2.24
CA ARG A 82 10.57 -15.06 2.16
C ARG A 82 10.01 -16.22 1.37
N MET A 83 10.74 -16.66 0.35
CA MET A 83 10.35 -17.80 -0.47
C MET A 83 10.58 -19.13 0.29
N LYS A 84 9.70 -20.11 0.06
CA LYS A 84 9.73 -21.44 0.70
C LYS A 84 10.45 -22.54 -0.12
N ALA A 85 11.04 -22.21 -1.27
CA ALA A 85 11.82 -23.13 -2.11
C ALA A 85 13.33 -22.88 -1.92
N GLY A 86 14.27 -23.82 -1.91
CA GLY A 86 14.28 -25.28 -2.07
C GLY A 86 15.75 -25.73 -2.30
N ARG A 87 16.23 -26.70 -1.49
CA ARG A 87 17.63 -27.16 -1.20
C ARG A 87 18.35 -26.39 -0.06
N ARG A 88 18.81 -27.17 0.93
CA ARG A 88 19.73 -26.85 2.05
C ARG A 88 19.75 -25.39 2.56
N GLY A 89 18.69 -24.97 3.25
CA GLY A 89 18.77 -23.83 4.19
C GLY A 89 18.90 -22.42 3.58
N GLU A 90 19.00 -22.29 2.26
CA GLU A 90 19.05 -20.98 1.59
C GLU A 90 17.71 -20.25 1.72
N SER A 91 17.76 -18.98 2.14
CA SER A 91 16.59 -18.11 2.26
C SER A 91 16.66 -16.99 1.22
N ILE A 92 15.73 -16.99 0.27
CA ILE A 92 15.56 -15.93 -0.73
C ILE A 92 14.47 -14.98 -0.25
N PHE A 93 14.79 -13.70 -0.22
CA PHE A 93 13.89 -12.63 0.18
C PHE A 93 13.50 -11.77 -1.01
N TRP A 94 12.25 -11.31 -0.98
CA TRP A 94 11.72 -10.29 -1.88
C TRP A 94 11.15 -9.16 -1.05
N GLU A 95 11.67 -7.97 -1.26
CA GLU A 95 11.19 -6.75 -0.65
C GLU A 95 10.58 -5.85 -1.73
N THR A 96 9.33 -5.49 -1.56
CA THR A 96 8.68 -4.45 -2.35
C THR A 96 8.52 -3.24 -1.46
N SER A 97 9.18 -2.13 -1.81
CA SER A 97 8.95 -0.84 -1.17
C SER A 97 8.26 0.12 -2.12
N MET A 98 7.32 0.89 -1.61
CA MET A 98 6.57 1.91 -2.32
C MET A 98 6.68 3.21 -1.54
N GLU A 99 6.90 4.32 -2.24
CA GLU A 99 6.87 5.67 -1.69
C GLU A 99 6.06 6.57 -2.62
N SER A 100 4.96 7.11 -2.12
CA SER A 100 4.09 8.04 -2.85
C SER A 100 4.09 9.40 -2.19
N VAL A 101 4.41 10.44 -2.95
CA VAL A 101 4.19 11.83 -2.56
C VAL A 101 2.86 12.29 -3.13
N ILE A 102 2.03 12.89 -2.28
CA ILE A 102 0.66 13.28 -2.61
C ILE A 102 0.58 14.79 -2.70
N ARG A 103 -0.02 15.30 -3.77
CA ARG A 103 -0.03 16.73 -4.12
C ARG A 103 -1.38 17.15 -4.68
N ASP A 104 -1.49 18.45 -4.92
CA ASP A 104 -2.63 19.08 -5.60
C ASP A 104 -3.98 18.75 -4.93
N TYR A 105 -4.06 19.01 -3.63
CA TYR A 105 -5.31 18.88 -2.90
C TYR A 105 -6.29 19.99 -3.29
N ARG A 106 -7.41 19.59 -3.89
CA ARG A 106 -8.49 20.50 -4.32
C ARG A 106 -9.77 20.16 -3.56
N TYR A 107 -10.63 21.16 -3.38
CA TYR A 107 -11.93 20.94 -2.79
C TYR A 107 -12.88 20.31 -3.82
N VAL A 108 -13.47 19.18 -3.45
CA VAL A 108 -14.55 18.50 -4.18
C VAL A 108 -15.65 18.26 -3.16
N ASN A 109 -16.82 18.89 -3.35
CA ASN A 109 -17.97 18.83 -2.43
C ASN A 109 -17.60 19.11 -0.95
N GLY A 110 -16.71 20.08 -0.72
CA GLY A 110 -16.28 20.49 0.63
C GLY A 110 -15.18 19.61 1.26
N VAL A 111 -14.72 18.56 0.58
CA VAL A 111 -13.64 17.68 1.04
C VAL A 111 -12.38 17.94 0.20
N LYS A 112 -11.20 17.98 0.82
CA LYS A 112 -9.93 18.09 0.08
C LYS A 112 -9.48 16.73 -0.43
N ILE A 113 -9.37 16.59 -1.75
CA ILE A 113 -8.95 15.37 -2.44
C ILE A 113 -7.70 15.67 -3.26
N ALA A 114 -6.71 14.78 -3.19
CA ALA A 114 -5.49 14.90 -3.97
C ALA A 114 -5.74 14.59 -5.45
N HIS A 115 -5.30 15.47 -6.33
CA HIS A 115 -5.45 15.32 -7.79
C HIS A 115 -4.14 15.01 -8.49
N ALA A 116 -3.01 14.93 -7.77
CA ALA A 116 -1.75 14.55 -8.37
C ALA A 116 -0.82 13.89 -7.37
N GLY A 117 0.14 13.14 -7.88
CA GLY A 117 1.21 12.62 -7.07
C GLY A 117 2.24 11.87 -7.86
N ARG A 118 3.21 11.35 -7.14
CA ARG A 118 4.30 10.56 -7.72
C ARG A 118 4.62 9.39 -6.82
N THR A 119 4.63 8.20 -7.40
CA THR A 119 4.87 6.94 -6.73
C THR A 119 6.16 6.31 -7.27
N MET A 120 7.05 5.92 -6.37
CA MET A 120 8.23 5.12 -6.67
C MET A 120 8.04 3.74 -6.05
N VAL A 121 8.17 2.69 -6.85
CA VAL A 121 8.15 1.30 -6.39
C VAL A 121 9.52 0.69 -6.64
N THR A 122 10.08 0.06 -5.62
CA THR A 122 11.33 -0.71 -5.71
C THR A 122 11.02 -2.16 -5.38
N LEU A 123 11.40 -3.06 -6.29
CA LEU A 123 11.40 -4.50 -6.04
C LEU A 123 12.85 -4.95 -5.87
N PHE A 124 13.17 -5.49 -4.71
CA PHE A 124 14.52 -5.92 -4.36
C PHE A 124 14.52 -7.39 -3.95
N ARG A 125 15.36 -8.18 -4.62
CA ARG A 125 15.59 -9.59 -4.32
C ARG A 125 16.99 -9.75 -3.77
N TYR A 126 17.12 -10.44 -2.65
CA TYR A 126 18.39 -10.74 -1.99
C TYR A 126 18.32 -12.05 -1.19
N GLY A 127 19.46 -12.53 -0.70
CA GLY A 127 19.55 -13.79 0.07
C GLY A 127 20.75 -14.65 -0.31
N GLU A 128 21.05 -15.64 0.53
CA GLU A 128 22.16 -16.58 0.33
C GLU A 128 21.98 -17.39 -0.95
N GLY A 129 23.06 -17.62 -1.71
CA GLY A 129 23.01 -18.32 -3.00
C GLY A 129 22.35 -17.53 -4.14
N SER A 130 21.91 -16.29 -3.90
CA SER A 130 21.13 -15.50 -4.83
C SER A 130 21.88 -14.25 -5.32
N VAL A 131 21.83 -13.97 -6.63
CA VAL A 131 22.31 -12.69 -7.16
C VAL A 131 21.32 -11.59 -6.76
N ASN A 132 21.82 -10.56 -6.07
CA ASN A 132 21.03 -9.40 -5.71
C ASN A 132 20.49 -8.71 -6.97
N HIS A 133 19.19 -8.50 -7.02
CA HIS A 133 18.55 -7.90 -8.18
C HIS A 133 17.54 -6.84 -7.71
N LYS A 134 17.69 -5.63 -8.24
CA LYS A 134 16.88 -4.46 -7.88
C LYS A 134 16.24 -3.88 -9.12
N ARG A 135 14.91 -3.75 -9.12
CA ARG A 135 14.15 -3.00 -10.12
C ARG A 135 13.46 -1.82 -9.46
N LYS A 136 13.34 -0.75 -10.22
CA LYS A 136 12.60 0.45 -9.83
C LYS A 136 11.59 0.80 -10.91
N MET A 137 10.44 1.29 -10.49
CA MET A 137 9.41 1.83 -11.34
C MET A 137 8.97 3.17 -10.73
N GLU A 138 8.84 4.18 -11.57
CA GLU A 138 8.32 5.49 -11.17
C GLU A 138 7.05 5.77 -11.96
N GLU A 139 6.02 6.23 -11.27
CA GLU A 139 4.74 6.64 -11.83
C GLU A 139 4.43 8.05 -11.34
N THR A 140 4.05 8.92 -12.27
CA THR A 140 3.41 10.19 -11.94
C THR A 140 1.95 10.09 -12.36
N TRP A 141 1.05 10.38 -11.44
CA TRP A 141 -0.39 10.26 -11.66
C TRP A 141 -1.05 11.62 -11.47
N THR A 142 -2.12 11.82 -12.24
CA THR A 142 -3.00 12.98 -12.18
C THR A 142 -4.44 12.50 -12.28
N ILE A 143 -5.34 13.18 -11.56
CA ILE A 143 -6.77 12.92 -11.55
C ILE A 143 -7.45 14.17 -12.09
N GLU A 144 -8.19 14.03 -13.18
CA GLU A 144 -8.87 15.15 -13.83
C GLU A 144 -10.22 15.43 -13.17
N GLU A 145 -10.99 14.37 -12.92
CA GLU A 145 -12.35 14.46 -12.40
C GLU A 145 -12.52 13.54 -11.19
N VAL A 146 -13.21 14.05 -10.17
CA VAL A 146 -13.57 13.31 -8.95
C VAL A 146 -15.04 13.58 -8.67
N ASP A 147 -15.82 12.51 -8.55
CA ASP A 147 -17.22 12.56 -8.18
C ASP A 147 -17.52 11.54 -7.08
N PHE A 148 -18.53 11.87 -6.28
CA PHE A 148 -18.99 11.03 -5.18
C PHE A 148 -20.38 10.50 -5.49
N ASN A 149 -20.67 9.27 -5.04
CA ASN A 149 -21.99 8.64 -5.15
C ASN A 149 -22.53 8.64 -6.60
N LEU A 150 -21.68 8.25 -7.55
CA LEU A 150 -22.05 8.16 -8.96
C LEU A 150 -23.25 7.22 -9.14
N TRP A 151 -24.32 7.77 -9.72
CA TRP A 151 -25.53 7.03 -10.02
C TRP A 151 -25.26 5.96 -11.09
N GLY A 152 -25.69 4.73 -10.84
CA GLY A 152 -25.51 3.61 -11.76
C GLY A 152 -24.28 2.74 -11.51
N LEU A 153 -23.39 3.12 -10.57
CA LEU A 153 -22.40 2.18 -10.05
C LEU A 153 -23.07 1.19 -9.10
N SER A 154 -22.93 -0.10 -9.39
CA SER A 154 -23.40 -1.20 -8.54
C SER A 154 -22.23 -2.12 -8.18
N THR A 155 -22.45 -3.06 -7.26
CA THR A 155 -21.45 -4.07 -6.89
C THR A 155 -21.00 -4.91 -8.09
N GLU A 156 -21.85 -5.05 -9.10
CA GLU A 156 -21.54 -5.77 -10.34
C GLU A 156 -20.41 -5.10 -11.15
N CYS A 157 -20.16 -3.81 -10.94
CA CYS A 157 -19.05 -3.10 -11.59
C CYS A 157 -17.67 -3.45 -10.99
N PHE A 158 -17.65 -4.16 -9.86
CA PHE A 158 -16.45 -4.50 -9.11
C PHE A 158 -16.22 -6.01 -9.01
N LEU A 159 -16.83 -6.79 -9.91
CA LEU A 159 -16.60 -8.23 -9.96
C LEU A 159 -15.15 -8.54 -10.36
N PRO A 160 -14.54 -9.58 -9.77
CA PRO A 160 -13.23 -10.05 -10.18
C PRO A 160 -13.27 -10.55 -11.64
N PRO A 161 -12.12 -10.55 -12.36
CA PRO A 161 -12.03 -11.13 -13.69
C PRO A 161 -12.63 -12.55 -13.74
N ALA A 162 -13.48 -12.82 -14.72
CA ALA A 162 -14.26 -14.07 -14.82
C ALA A 162 -13.41 -15.35 -14.94
N ASP A 163 -12.13 -15.22 -15.30
CA ASP A 163 -11.20 -16.33 -15.49
C ASP A 163 -10.47 -16.77 -14.20
N LEU A 164 -10.73 -16.13 -13.06
CA LEU A 164 -10.19 -16.55 -11.77
C LEU A 164 -10.96 -17.78 -11.28
N LYS A 165 -10.55 -18.96 -11.75
CA LYS A 165 -10.98 -20.23 -11.13
C LYS A 165 -10.36 -20.31 -9.74
N GLU A 166 -11.20 -20.45 -8.73
CA GLU A 166 -10.76 -20.87 -7.40
C GLU A 166 -10.07 -22.23 -7.57
N GLU A 167 -8.79 -22.33 -7.21
CA GLU A 167 -8.16 -23.65 -7.08
C GLU A 167 -8.86 -24.32 -5.88
N GLU A 168 -9.86 -25.16 -6.19
CA GLU A 168 -10.46 -26.09 -5.25
C GLU A 168 -9.34 -26.94 -4.65
N GLY A 169 -9.06 -26.73 -3.36
CA GLY A 169 -8.18 -27.59 -2.59
C GLY A 169 -8.75 -29.00 -2.58
N GLY A 170 -8.13 -29.90 -3.35
CA GLY A 170 -8.38 -31.33 -3.29
C GLY A 170 -7.89 -31.91 -1.96
N ASP A 171 -8.79 -32.67 -1.34
CA ASP A 171 -8.69 -33.54 -0.15
C ASP A 171 -7.29 -34.00 0.29
#